data_AF-A0A3A5JEZ2-F1
#
_entry.id   AF-A0A3A5JEZ2-F1
#
_cell.length_a   1.000
_cell.length_b   1.000
_cell.length_c   1.000
_cell.angle_alpha   90.00
_cell.angle_beta   90.00
_cell.angle_gamma   90.00
#
_symmetry.space_group_name_H-M   'P 1'
#
loop_
_entity.id
_entity.type
_entity.pdbx_description
1 polymer ?
#
loop_
_entity_poly.entity_id
_entity_poly.type
_entity_poly.pdbx_seq_one_letter_code
_entity_poly.pdbx_strand_id
1 'polypeptide(L)'
;MSELIDEDLYQRAKALLEPGEIELNGLVLHTDFDQTEESLMHRTTVEVGDTIAAHAESGDTYVFSGTDDPDFGLNQHQGLTLADDDFVWECQQLLREGTYDVVFYYEASADHEAILDDLRDAGHEVTGVEG
;
A
#
# COMPACT_ATOMS: atom_id res chain seq x y z
N MET A 1 -7.81 20.58 8.38
CA MET A 1 -6.91 20.51 7.21
C MET A 1 -6.56 19.07 6.88
N SER A 2 -6.53 18.15 7.86
CA SER A 2 -6.44 16.70 7.63
C SER A 2 -7.55 16.16 6.70
N GLU A 3 -8.82 16.54 6.93
CA GLU A 3 -9.95 16.04 6.12
C GLU A 3 -9.83 16.32 4.60
N LEU A 4 -9.22 17.44 4.21
CA LEU A 4 -8.99 17.77 2.79
C LEU A 4 -7.79 17.01 2.21
N ILE A 5 -6.83 16.65 3.06
CA ILE A 5 -5.63 15.90 2.70
C ILE A 5 -6.01 14.43 2.49
N ASP A 6 -6.82 13.87 3.39
CA ASP A 6 -7.42 12.54 3.26
C ASP A 6 -8.26 12.42 1.98
N GLU A 7 -9.06 13.43 1.65
CA GLU A 7 -9.85 13.42 0.42
C GLU A 7 -8.97 13.39 -0.84
N ASP A 8 -7.88 14.17 -0.89
CA ASP A 8 -6.93 14.14 -2.02
C ASP A 8 -6.17 12.81 -2.11
N LEU A 9 -5.76 12.23 -0.98
CA LEU A 9 -5.12 10.91 -0.95
C LEU A 9 -6.08 9.82 -1.43
N TYR A 10 -7.31 9.82 -0.93
CA TYR A 10 -8.35 8.90 -1.36
C TYR A 10 -8.59 9.01 -2.87
N GLN A 11 -8.74 10.23 -3.41
CA GLN A 11 -8.97 10.42 -4.84
C GLN A 11 -7.78 9.97 -5.70
N ARG A 12 -6.54 10.21 -5.25
CA ARG A 12 -5.33 9.73 -5.96
C ARG A 12 -5.21 8.22 -5.90
N ALA A 13 -5.42 7.63 -4.72
CA ALA A 13 -5.45 6.19 -4.54
C ALA A 13 -6.50 5.56 -5.44
N LYS A 14 -7.71 6.11 -5.44
CA LYS A 14 -8.81 5.66 -6.30
C LYS A 14 -8.51 5.81 -7.79
N ALA A 15 -7.87 6.90 -8.21
CA ALA A 15 -7.49 7.10 -9.60
C ALA A 15 -6.47 6.07 -10.10
N LEU A 16 -5.71 5.44 -9.20
CA LEU A 16 -4.76 4.36 -9.53
C LEU A 16 -5.45 2.98 -9.61
N LEU A 17 -6.69 2.85 -9.12
CA LEU A 17 -7.49 1.62 -9.22
C LEU A 17 -8.20 1.46 -10.58
N GLU A 18 -8.32 2.52 -11.39
CA GLU A 18 -9.07 2.51 -12.66
C GLU A 18 -8.19 2.89 -13.88
N PRO A 19 -8.33 2.26 -15.08
CA PRO A 19 -8.98 0.99 -15.42
C PRO A 19 -7.95 -0.11 -15.72
N GLY A 20 -7.83 -1.08 -14.81
CA GLY A 20 -7.13 -2.36 -15.02
C GLY A 20 -8.07 -3.49 -15.47
N GLU A 21 -7.50 -4.66 -15.79
CA GLU A 21 -8.28 -5.89 -16.10
C GLU A 21 -8.83 -6.58 -14.85
N ILE A 22 -8.37 -6.16 -13.66
CA ILE A 22 -8.70 -6.73 -12.34
C ILE A 22 -9.29 -5.66 -11.42
N GLU A 23 -10.21 -6.06 -10.55
CA GLU A 23 -10.77 -5.20 -9.51
C GLU A 23 -9.76 -5.09 -8.37
N LEU A 24 -9.41 -3.87 -7.99
CA LEU A 24 -8.40 -3.59 -6.98
C LEU A 24 -9.02 -2.80 -5.83
N ASN A 25 -8.62 -3.12 -4.60
CA ASN A 25 -8.82 -2.27 -3.43
C ASN A 25 -7.52 -1.54 -3.10
N GLY A 26 -7.65 -0.39 -2.45
CA GLY A 26 -6.54 0.43 -1.99
C GLY A 26 -6.55 0.65 -0.49
N LEU A 27 -5.39 0.92 0.09
CA LEU A 27 -5.27 1.40 1.46
C LEU A 27 -4.23 2.52 1.52
N VAL A 28 -4.48 3.54 2.33
CA VAL A 28 -3.52 4.61 2.60
C VAL A 28 -3.03 4.43 4.03
N LEU A 29 -1.73 4.16 4.19
CA LEU A 29 -1.03 4.13 5.46
C LEU A 29 -0.46 5.53 5.72
N HIS A 30 -0.95 6.18 6.77
CA HIS A 30 -0.42 7.46 7.22
C HIS A 30 0.78 7.22 8.12
N THR A 31 1.90 7.89 7.82
CA THR A 31 3.10 7.79 8.66
C THR A 31 3.72 9.15 8.94
N ASP A 32 4.37 9.25 10.09
CA ASP A 32 5.16 10.43 10.48
C ASP A 32 6.64 10.29 10.09
N PHE A 33 7.00 9.29 9.28
CA PHE A 33 8.40 9.00 8.96
C PHE A 33 8.99 10.01 8.00
N ASP A 34 10.23 10.45 8.28
CA ASP A 34 10.99 11.29 7.38
C ASP A 34 12.00 10.50 6.52
N GLN A 35 12.70 11.18 5.60
CA GLN A 35 13.70 10.58 4.69
C GLN A 35 14.86 9.87 5.41
N THR A 36 15.13 10.19 6.67
CA THR A 36 16.18 9.54 7.46
C THR A 36 15.72 8.21 8.07
N GLU A 37 14.41 7.95 8.07
CA GLU A 37 13.77 6.77 8.64
C GLU A 37 13.43 5.71 7.58
N GLU A 38 14.14 5.71 6.45
CA GLU A 38 13.92 4.78 5.32
C GLU A 38 13.87 3.31 5.75
N SER A 39 14.71 2.90 6.72
CA SER A 39 14.70 1.53 7.25
C SER A 39 13.43 1.18 8.04
N LEU A 40 12.84 2.14 8.74
CA LEU A 40 11.57 1.96 9.45
C LEU A 40 10.41 1.93 8.46
N MET A 41 10.44 2.83 7.48
CA MET A 41 9.47 2.85 6.40
C MET A 41 9.46 1.53 5.64
N HIS A 42 10.62 1.02 5.23
CA HIS A 42 10.72 -0.27 4.54
C HIS A 42 10.19 -1.43 5.39
N ARG A 43 10.54 -1.49 6.69
CA ARG A 43 10.00 -2.52 7.59
C ARG A 43 8.48 -2.45 7.66
N THR A 44 7.93 -1.24 7.83
CA THR A 44 6.48 -1.03 7.91
C THR A 44 5.80 -1.44 6.61
N THR A 45 6.40 -1.13 5.46
CA THR A 45 5.91 -1.57 4.16
C THR A 45 5.82 -3.09 4.06
N VAL A 46 6.85 -3.81 4.52
CA VAL A 46 6.85 -5.28 4.54
C VAL A 46 5.76 -5.82 5.48
N GLU A 47 5.64 -5.26 6.69
CA GLU A 47 4.64 -5.69 7.69
C GLU A 47 3.20 -5.52 7.17
N VAL A 48 2.91 -4.39 6.51
CA VAL A 48 1.60 -4.14 5.89
C VAL A 48 1.38 -5.09 4.71
N GLY A 49 2.39 -5.29 3.88
CA GLY A 49 2.35 -6.21 2.75
C GLY A 49 2.08 -7.66 3.15
N ASP A 50 2.73 -8.14 4.21
CA ASP A 50 2.51 -9.48 4.76
C ASP A 50 1.08 -9.64 5.29
N THR A 51 0.52 -8.59 5.89
CA THR A 51 -0.88 -8.56 6.35
C THR A 51 -1.83 -8.70 5.15
N ILE A 52 -1.61 -7.94 4.07
CA ILE A 52 -2.41 -8.06 2.84
C ILE A 52 -2.30 -9.46 2.25
N ALA A 53 -1.08 -10.00 2.12
CA ALA A 53 -0.83 -11.32 1.55
C ALA A 53 -1.52 -12.44 2.35
N ALA A 54 -1.56 -12.33 3.68
CA ALA A 54 -2.27 -13.27 4.54
C ALA A 54 -3.78 -13.33 4.25
N HIS A 55 -4.39 -12.18 3.90
CA HIS A 55 -5.81 -12.04 3.60
C HIS A 55 -6.15 -12.22 2.11
N ALA A 56 -5.16 -12.23 1.22
CA ALA A 56 -5.31 -12.45 -0.21
C ALA A 56 -5.22 -13.94 -0.63
N GLU A 57 -5.03 -14.85 0.34
CA GLU A 57 -4.87 -16.30 0.13
C GLU A 57 -3.77 -16.69 -0.89
N SER A 58 -2.84 -15.78 -1.20
CA SER A 58 -1.92 -15.90 -2.35
C SER A 58 -0.68 -16.77 -2.09
N GLY A 59 -0.58 -17.39 -0.91
CA GLY A 59 0.59 -18.16 -0.49
C GLY A 59 1.76 -17.27 -0.05
N ASP A 60 2.97 -17.84 0.05
CA ASP A 60 4.15 -17.09 0.49
C ASP A 60 4.56 -16.03 -0.56
N THR A 61 4.75 -14.79 -0.13
CA THR A 61 5.14 -13.65 -0.99
C THR A 61 6.55 -13.16 -0.72
N TYR A 62 7.17 -12.52 -1.71
CA TYR A 62 8.41 -11.76 -1.55
C TYR A 62 8.23 -10.32 -2.03
N VAL A 63 9.04 -9.41 -1.48
CA VAL A 63 8.99 -7.99 -1.85
C VAL A 63 9.99 -7.69 -2.95
N PHE A 64 9.49 -7.21 -4.08
CA PHE A 64 10.25 -6.67 -5.20
C PHE A 64 10.22 -5.14 -5.17
N SER A 65 11.40 -4.51 -5.06
CA SER A 65 11.53 -3.04 -5.09
C SER A 65 11.91 -2.58 -6.50
N GLY A 66 11.01 -1.86 -7.17
CA GLY A 66 11.17 -1.38 -8.54
C GLY A 66 11.16 0.15 -8.65
N THR A 67 11.48 0.65 -9.84
CA THR A 67 11.32 2.06 -10.24
C THR A 67 10.72 2.07 -11.64
N ASP A 68 9.46 1.63 -11.76
CA ASP A 68 8.83 1.48 -13.08
C ASP A 68 8.12 2.75 -13.56
N ASP A 69 7.88 3.73 -12.69
CA ASP A 69 7.22 4.98 -13.07
C ASP A 69 8.14 6.22 -12.94
N PRO A 70 8.47 6.91 -14.06
CA PRO A 70 9.28 8.12 -14.02
C PRO A 70 8.54 9.36 -13.46
N ASP A 71 7.21 9.33 -13.36
CA ASP A 71 6.40 10.39 -12.76
C ASP A 71 6.33 10.25 -11.22
N PHE A 72 6.69 9.09 -10.67
CA PHE A 72 6.73 8.83 -9.23
C PHE A 72 8.16 8.51 -8.74
N GLY A 73 8.73 9.47 -8.03
CA GLY A 73 10.12 9.38 -7.56
C GLY A 73 10.32 8.29 -6.50
N LEU A 74 11.19 7.34 -6.84
CA LEU A 74 11.91 6.40 -5.96
C LEU A 74 11.04 5.59 -4.98
N ASN A 75 11.04 4.26 -5.21
CA ASN A 75 10.66 3.18 -4.28
C ASN A 75 9.21 2.66 -4.35
N GLN A 76 8.79 2.21 -5.54
CA GLN A 76 7.67 1.27 -5.64
C GLN A 76 8.09 -0.08 -5.05
N HIS A 77 7.25 -0.66 -4.20
CA HIS A 77 7.45 -2.02 -3.70
C HIS A 77 6.25 -2.88 -4.09
N GLN A 78 6.50 -4.08 -4.58
CA GLN A 78 5.48 -5.04 -4.97
C GLN A 78 5.64 -6.31 -4.16
N GLY A 79 4.54 -6.83 -3.62
CA GLY A 79 4.45 -8.20 -3.13
C GLY A 79 4.08 -9.12 -4.28
N LEU A 80 4.99 -10.04 -4.62
CA LEU A 80 4.76 -11.07 -5.63
C LEU A 80 4.77 -12.45 -4.99
N THR A 81 3.97 -13.38 -5.51
CA THR A 81 3.98 -14.77 -5.02
C THR A 81 5.31 -15.44 -5.34
N LEU A 82 5.81 -16.27 -4.41
CA LEU A 82 7.04 -17.04 -4.63
C LEU A 82 6.88 -18.15 -5.69
N ALA A 83 5.65 -18.55 -5.99
CA ALA A 83 5.37 -19.67 -6.89
C ALA A 83 5.47 -19.26 -8.37
N ASP A 84 4.84 -18.13 -8.72
CA ASP A 84 4.61 -17.76 -10.13
C ASP A 84 4.85 -16.26 -10.38
N ASP A 85 5.38 -15.52 -9.40
CA ASP A 85 5.57 -14.06 -9.46
C ASP A 85 4.25 -13.29 -9.68
N ASP A 86 3.11 -13.90 -9.32
CA ASP A 86 1.79 -13.28 -9.43
C ASP A 86 1.66 -12.09 -8.47
N PHE A 87 0.99 -11.04 -8.93
CA PHE A 87 0.73 -9.83 -8.16
C PHE A 87 -0.14 -10.13 -6.93
N VAL A 88 0.28 -9.65 -5.76
CA VAL A 88 -0.51 -9.70 -4.53
C VAL A 88 -0.84 -8.30 -4.04
N TRP A 89 0.19 -7.45 -3.98
CA TRP A 89 0.04 -6.04 -3.63
C TRP A 89 1.13 -5.19 -4.25
N GLU A 90 0.89 -3.89 -4.38
CA GLU A 90 1.89 -2.88 -4.69
C GLU A 90 1.74 -1.72 -3.73
N CYS A 91 2.85 -1.04 -3.40
CA CYS A 91 2.82 0.20 -2.66
C CYS A 91 3.60 1.32 -3.35
N GLN A 92 3.16 2.54 -3.09
CA GLN A 92 3.77 3.78 -3.56
C GLN A 92 3.92 4.76 -2.39
N GLN A 93 5.11 5.32 -2.23
CA GLN A 93 5.42 6.28 -1.18
C GLN A 93 5.16 7.71 -1.67
N LEU A 94 4.50 8.52 -0.86
CA LEU A 94 4.13 9.90 -1.15
C LEU A 94 4.76 10.83 -0.10
N LEU A 95 5.77 11.60 -0.50
CA LEU A 95 6.38 12.61 0.37
C LEU A 95 5.47 13.83 0.49
N ARG A 96 5.06 14.18 1.71
CA ARG A 96 4.21 15.33 2.03
C ARG A 96 4.66 16.03 3.30
N GLU A 97 4.82 17.35 3.25
CA GLU A 97 5.17 18.18 4.42
C GLU A 97 6.42 17.73 5.22
N GLY A 98 7.25 16.85 4.64
CA GLY A 98 8.44 16.28 5.27
C GLY A 98 8.28 14.84 5.78
N THR A 99 7.06 14.30 5.78
CA THR A 99 6.74 12.91 6.15
C THR A 99 6.22 12.11 4.96
N TYR A 100 6.16 10.79 5.08
CA TYR A 100 5.71 9.89 4.02
C TYR A 100 4.34 9.27 4.32
N ASP A 101 3.42 9.32 3.37
CA ASP A 101 2.26 8.42 3.35
C ASP A 101 2.56 7.29 2.37
N VAL A 102 2.05 6.09 2.63
CA VAL A 102 2.26 4.93 1.76
C VAL A 102 0.90 4.43 1.28
N VAL A 103 0.69 4.43 -0.02
CA VAL A 103 -0.55 3.90 -0.61
C VAL A 103 -0.28 2.49 -1.09
N PHE A 104 -1.13 1.54 -0.72
CA PHE A 104 -1.10 0.16 -1.19
C PHE A 104 -2.30 -0.14 -2.07
N TYR A 105 -2.12 -1.05 -3.02
CA TYR A 105 -3.16 -1.60 -3.88
C TYR A 105 -3.03 -3.12 -3.92
N TYR A 106 -4.14 -3.82 -3.97
CA TYR A 106 -4.20 -5.29 -3.98
C TYR A 106 -5.53 -5.74 -4.58
N GLU A 107 -5.63 -7.02 -4.94
CA GLU A 107 -6.86 -7.56 -5.51
C GLU A 107 -8.06 -7.39 -4.58
N ALA A 108 -9.20 -6.99 -5.14
CA ALA A 108 -10.45 -6.83 -4.40
C ALA A 108 -11.02 -8.17 -3.87
N SER A 109 -10.42 -9.30 -4.28
CA SER A 109 -10.69 -10.63 -3.74
C SER A 109 -10.23 -10.81 -2.29
N ALA A 110 -9.26 -10.01 -1.83
CA ALA A 110 -8.75 -10.04 -0.46
C ALA A 110 -9.78 -9.43 0.53
N ASP A 111 -9.76 -9.91 1.78
CA ASP A 111 -10.67 -9.42 2.83
C ASP A 111 -10.27 -8.00 3.30
N HIS A 112 -10.77 -7.00 2.57
CA HIS A 112 -10.46 -5.58 2.77
C HIS A 112 -10.74 -5.10 4.20
N GLU A 113 -11.88 -5.48 4.77
CA GLU A 113 -12.25 -5.08 6.13
C GLU A 113 -11.33 -5.71 7.17
N ALA A 114 -11.01 -7.01 7.04
CA ALA A 114 -10.10 -7.69 7.94
C ALA A 114 -8.67 -7.12 7.89
N ILE A 115 -8.19 -6.76 6.69
CA ILE A 115 -6.89 -6.08 6.52
C ILE A 115 -6.87 -4.77 7.31
N LEU A 116 -7.89 -3.92 7.16
CA LEU A 116 -7.94 -2.63 7.85
C LEU A 116 -7.99 -2.79 9.37
N ASP A 117 -8.76 -3.77 9.86
CA ASP A 117 -8.88 -4.02 11.30
C ASP A 117 -7.56 -4.56 11.88
N ASP A 118 -6.89 -5.51 11.22
CA ASP A 118 -5.60 -6.03 11.66
C ASP A 118 -4.51 -4.93 11.70
N LEU A 119 -4.50 -4.05 10.70
CA LEU A 119 -3.56 -2.92 10.66
C LEU A 119 -3.82 -1.90 11.78
N ARG A 120 -5.09 -1.61 12.07
CA ARG A 120 -5.47 -0.74 13.20
C ARG A 120 -5.11 -1.36 14.55
N ASP A 121 -5.32 -2.67 14.70
CA ASP A 121 -4.95 -3.42 15.91
C ASP A 121 -3.42 -3.49 16.10
N ALA A 122 -2.66 -3.50 15.01
CA ALA A 122 -1.20 -3.34 15.03
C ALA A 122 -0.74 -1.90 15.35
N GLY A 123 -1.67 -0.94 15.39
CA GLY A 123 -1.42 0.45 15.76
C GLY A 123 -1.14 1.39 14.59
N HIS A 124 -1.44 0.97 13.36
CA HIS A 124 -1.29 1.81 12.18
C HIS A 124 -2.51 2.70 11.95
N GLU A 125 -2.27 3.91 11.45
CA GLU A 125 -3.32 4.81 10.98
C GLU A 125 -3.56 4.55 9.49
N VAL A 126 -4.73 3.98 9.16
CA VAL A 126 -5.04 3.54 7.80
C VAL A 126 -6.42 4.01 7.31
N THR A 127 -6.48 4.44 6.05
CA THR A 127 -7.71 4.79 5.33
C THR A 127 -7.93 3.79 4.18
N GLY A 128 -9.04 3.07 4.21
CA GLY A 128 -9.44 2.15 3.14
C GLY A 128 -10.00 2.89 1.92
N VAL A 129 -9.73 2.36 0.73
CA VAL A 129 -10.18 2.87 -0.56
C VAL A 129 -10.74 1.72 -1.38
N GLU A 130 -12.07 1.64 -1.48
CA GLU A 130 -12.72 0.63 -2.32
C GLU A 130 -12.69 1.06 -3.80
N GLY A 131 -12.34 0.11 -4.68
CA GLY A 131 -12.34 0.25 -6.13
C GLY A 131 -13.71 0.12 -6.77
#